data_AF-A0A1F6NZ13-F1
#
_entry.id   AF-A0A1F6NZ13-F1
#
_cell.length_a   1.000
_cell.length_b   1.000
_cell.length_c   1.000
_cell.angle_alpha   90.00
_cell.angle_beta   90.00
_cell.angle_gamma   90.00
#
_symmetry.space_group_name_H-M   'P 1'
#
loop_
_entity.id
_entity.type
_entity.pdbx_description
1 polymer ?
#
loop_
_entity_poly.entity_id
_entity_poly.type
_entity_poly.pdbx_seq_one_letter_code
_entity_poly.pdbx_strand_id
1 'polypeptide(L)'
;MTDNQIFDLEQGLNKLSLDVAKEKTTIDKIIKVFEDSPVYSVKDLGGTVQEYKYFVYPFKGFSLVDYSLYYSLGKYLASFIDKDIEAIVTIESDGIPVASFVAAELGKPLIIAKSFHYNLPCVEFVQQTGYYNRPMYLSNVIEGKRIALVDCMVSTGGTMKAMIDAIKSLPGTEIKGVYCINNKNNYGDQQDEFEGHDYKYLFNTFISDENKVEVSLSRSLKEVFWQQIDERFFKLAKDCAQFSSFSKNGYQVGALIMSADNFEIVAWGFRRSNIHAEQDAIAMLKINCPDWQKREFALYTTLEPCVYRNGNGHTACADLINDIPQIRWVIIGDVDTADGKINGAGILKLHEKKHLRLMGDHKILRCEKEVIHFI
;
A
#
# COMPACT_ATOMS: atom_id res chain seq x y z
N MET A 1 3.11 31.20 18.61
CA MET A 1 2.91 30.82 17.19
C MET A 1 2.51 32.08 16.47
N THR A 2 3.18 32.41 15.36
CA THR A 2 2.76 33.54 14.51
C THR A 2 1.62 33.10 13.61
N ASP A 3 0.77 34.03 13.16
CA ASP A 3 -0.34 33.71 12.25
C ASP A 3 0.16 33.03 10.96
N ASN A 4 1.36 33.41 10.49
CA ASN A 4 2.00 32.79 9.33
C ASN A 4 2.31 31.30 9.55
N GLN A 5 2.75 30.90 10.75
CA GLN A 5 3.06 29.49 11.04
C GLN A 5 1.80 28.61 11.08
N ILE A 6 0.68 29.16 11.56
CA ILE A 6 -0.62 28.46 11.53
C ILE A 6 -1.08 28.29 10.09
N PHE A 7 -0.99 29.36 9.31
CA PHE A 7 -1.39 29.36 7.91
C PHE A 7 -0.61 28.29 7.11
N ASP A 8 0.71 28.21 7.30
CA ASP A 8 1.54 27.20 6.63
C ASP A 8 1.17 25.76 7.02
N LEU A 9 0.86 25.53 8.31
CA LEU A 9 0.37 24.23 8.78
C LEU A 9 -0.96 23.87 8.11
N GLU A 10 -1.94 24.78 8.13
CA GLU A 10 -3.26 24.54 7.52
C GLU A 10 -3.17 24.26 6.02
N GLN A 11 -2.29 24.95 5.29
CA GLN A 11 -2.02 24.64 3.89
C GLN A 11 -1.44 23.23 3.72
N GLY A 12 -0.51 22.82 4.60
CA GLY A 12 0.06 21.49 4.62
C GLY A 12 -0.97 20.39 4.87
N LEU A 13 -1.86 20.59 5.85
CA LEU A 13 -2.96 19.68 6.18
C LEU A 13 -3.91 19.53 4.97
N ASN A 14 -4.39 20.64 4.42
CA ASN A 14 -5.31 20.62 3.28
C ASN A 14 -4.69 19.95 2.05
N LYS A 15 -3.42 20.25 1.76
CA LYS A 15 -2.70 19.61 0.66
C LYS A 15 -2.61 18.09 0.83
N LEU A 16 -2.26 17.61 2.03
CA LEU A 16 -2.15 16.17 2.27
C LEU A 16 -3.49 15.47 2.08
N SER A 17 -4.59 16.01 2.60
CA SER A 17 -5.93 15.46 2.41
C SER A 17 -6.30 15.33 0.94
N LEU A 18 -6.05 16.38 0.14
CA LEU A 18 -6.33 16.36 -1.31
C LEU A 18 -5.46 15.33 -2.04
N ASP A 19 -4.17 15.25 -1.70
CA ASP A 19 -3.25 14.32 -2.33
C ASP A 19 -3.64 12.85 -2.07
N VAL A 20 -4.00 12.51 -0.83
CA VAL A 20 -4.43 11.15 -0.46
C VAL A 20 -5.78 10.81 -1.08
N ALA A 21 -6.75 11.73 -1.07
CA ALA A 21 -8.04 11.52 -1.72
C ALA A 21 -7.90 11.27 -3.24
N LYS A 22 -6.98 12.00 -3.89
CA LYS A 22 -6.66 11.80 -5.31
C LYS A 22 -6.01 10.43 -5.56
N GLU A 23 -5.12 9.99 -4.67
CA GLU A 23 -4.47 8.69 -4.73
C GLU A 23 -5.49 7.54 -4.61
N LYS A 24 -6.41 7.62 -3.64
CA LYS A 24 -7.54 6.68 -3.51
C LYS A 24 -8.43 6.68 -4.75
N THR A 25 -8.81 7.86 -5.24
CA THR A 25 -9.63 8.00 -6.46
C THR A 25 -8.95 7.36 -7.68
N THR A 26 -7.61 7.41 -7.74
CA THR A 26 -6.85 6.78 -8.82
C THR A 26 -6.93 5.25 -8.74
N ILE A 27 -6.82 4.66 -7.54
CA ILE A 27 -7.02 3.22 -7.33
C ILE A 27 -8.45 2.81 -7.72
N ASP A 28 -9.46 3.60 -7.33
CA ASP A 28 -10.87 3.31 -7.67
C ASP A 28 -11.12 3.33 -9.18
N LYS A 29 -10.48 4.27 -9.90
CA LYS A 29 -10.51 4.30 -11.37
C LYS A 29 -9.85 3.08 -11.98
N ILE A 30 -8.73 2.60 -11.42
CA ILE A 30 -8.06 1.39 -11.90
C ILE A 30 -8.99 0.18 -11.72
N ILE A 31 -9.59 0.01 -10.54
CA ILE A 31 -10.56 -1.06 -10.27
C ILE A 31 -11.69 -0.99 -11.29
N LYS A 32 -12.30 0.19 -11.48
CA LYS A 32 -13.42 0.36 -12.40
C LYS A 32 -13.06 -0.01 -13.83
N VAL A 33 -11.87 0.36 -14.29
CA VAL A 33 -11.37 0.03 -15.62
C VAL A 33 -11.18 -1.50 -15.80
N PHE A 34 -10.76 -2.22 -14.76
CA PHE A 34 -10.74 -3.69 -14.78
C PHE A 34 -12.15 -4.29 -14.80
N GLU A 35 -13.06 -3.82 -13.94
CA GLU A 35 -14.45 -4.31 -13.89
C GLU A 35 -15.20 -4.13 -15.22
N ASP A 36 -14.95 -3.01 -15.91
CA ASP A 36 -15.57 -2.69 -17.19
C ASP A 36 -14.89 -3.40 -18.38
N SER A 37 -13.85 -4.20 -18.15
CA SER A 37 -13.12 -4.89 -19.22
C SER A 37 -13.95 -5.99 -19.87
N PRO A 38 -13.99 -6.06 -21.21
CA PRO A 38 -14.73 -7.10 -21.91
C PRO A 38 -14.10 -8.47 -21.68
N VAL A 39 -14.95 -9.46 -21.41
CA VAL A 39 -14.58 -10.87 -21.19
C VAL A 39 -14.83 -11.69 -22.45
N TYR A 40 -13.88 -12.57 -22.76
CA TYR A 40 -13.92 -13.49 -23.89
C TYR A 40 -13.53 -14.90 -23.44
N SER A 41 -14.00 -15.89 -24.19
CA SER A 41 -13.56 -17.28 -24.07
C SER A 41 -12.84 -17.70 -25.34
N VAL A 42 -11.82 -18.54 -25.20
CA VAL A 42 -11.19 -19.22 -26.32
C VAL A 42 -11.10 -20.71 -26.01
N LYS A 43 -11.51 -21.54 -26.97
CA LYS A 43 -11.29 -22.99 -26.92
C LYS A 43 -9.81 -23.25 -27.19
N ASP A 44 -9.24 -24.20 -26.45
CA ASP A 44 -7.82 -24.54 -26.48
C ASP A 44 -7.16 -24.44 -27.87
N LEU A 45 -6.11 -23.61 -27.99
CA LEU A 45 -5.22 -23.49 -29.15
C LEU A 45 -3.77 -23.91 -28.79
N GLY A 46 -3.62 -24.94 -27.96
CA GLY A 46 -2.32 -25.45 -27.47
C GLY A 46 -1.90 -24.86 -26.12
N GLY A 47 -2.86 -24.47 -25.29
CA GLY A 47 -2.68 -23.95 -23.94
C GLY A 47 -2.80 -25.02 -22.85
N THR A 48 -2.98 -24.59 -21.60
CA THR A 48 -3.06 -25.48 -20.44
C THR A 48 -4.49 -25.77 -19.97
N VAL A 49 -5.50 -25.11 -20.54
CA VAL A 49 -6.91 -25.29 -20.15
C VAL A 49 -7.80 -25.46 -21.39
N GLN A 50 -8.86 -26.29 -21.27
CA GLN A 50 -9.75 -26.61 -22.40
C GLN A 50 -10.55 -25.39 -22.90
N GLU A 51 -11.00 -24.55 -21.98
CA GLU A 51 -11.67 -23.28 -22.26
C GLU A 51 -11.07 -22.20 -21.36
N TYR A 52 -10.37 -21.26 -21.98
CA TYR A 52 -9.73 -20.15 -21.27
C TYR A 52 -10.60 -18.90 -21.35
N LYS A 53 -11.08 -18.44 -20.20
CA LYS A 53 -11.71 -17.13 -20.04
C LYS A 53 -10.65 -16.07 -19.73
N TYR A 54 -10.68 -14.98 -20.49
CA TYR A 54 -9.81 -13.83 -20.28
C TYR A 54 -10.60 -12.53 -20.42
N PHE A 55 -10.14 -11.49 -19.73
CA PHE A 55 -10.57 -10.13 -20.01
C PHE A 55 -9.48 -9.43 -20.82
N VAL A 56 -9.86 -8.47 -21.66
CA VAL A 56 -8.88 -7.64 -22.34
C VAL A 56 -8.22 -6.75 -21.30
N TYR A 57 -6.96 -7.06 -20.97
CA TYR A 57 -6.18 -6.26 -20.03
C TYR A 57 -6.25 -4.77 -20.44
N PRO A 58 -6.78 -3.88 -19.59
CA PRO A 58 -7.03 -2.50 -20.00
C PRO A 58 -5.79 -1.76 -20.47
N PHE A 59 -4.63 -2.14 -19.93
CA PHE A 59 -3.36 -1.50 -20.20
C PHE A 59 -2.56 -2.21 -21.32
N LYS A 60 -3.27 -2.96 -22.17
CA LYS A 60 -2.69 -3.66 -23.34
C LYS A 60 -2.42 -2.75 -24.54
N GLY A 61 -2.92 -1.50 -24.51
CA GLY A 61 -2.80 -0.55 -25.63
C GLY A 61 -3.95 -0.61 -26.63
N PHE A 62 -5.07 -1.26 -26.27
CA PHE A 62 -6.31 -1.28 -27.08
C PHE A 62 -7.37 -0.29 -26.59
N SER A 63 -7.13 0.42 -25.49
CA SER A 63 -8.00 1.45 -24.96
C SER A 63 -7.18 2.70 -24.59
N LEU A 64 -7.87 3.85 -24.56
CA LEU A 64 -7.28 5.11 -24.12
C LEU A 64 -7.24 5.13 -22.60
N VAL A 65 -6.06 4.88 -22.04
CA VAL A 65 -5.83 4.92 -20.60
C VAL A 65 -4.93 6.09 -20.26
N ASP A 66 -5.32 6.87 -19.26
CA ASP A 66 -4.55 8.02 -18.79
C ASP A 66 -3.23 7.57 -18.15
N TYR A 67 -2.15 8.33 -18.40
CA TYR A 67 -0.82 8.00 -17.90
C TYR A 67 -0.77 7.89 -16.37
N SER A 68 -1.62 8.64 -15.65
CA SER A 68 -1.65 8.63 -14.18
C SER A 68 -2.00 7.26 -13.62
N LEU A 69 -2.76 6.44 -14.36
CA LEU A 69 -3.08 5.07 -13.93
C LEU A 69 -1.83 4.18 -14.03
N TYR A 70 -1.10 4.23 -15.15
CA TYR A 70 0.17 3.50 -15.29
C TYR A 70 1.22 3.95 -14.27
N TYR A 71 1.33 5.25 -14.05
CA TYR A 71 2.25 5.81 -13.08
C TYR A 71 1.92 5.29 -11.67
N SER A 72 0.65 5.28 -11.29
CA SER A 72 0.19 4.72 -10.01
C SER A 72 0.51 3.23 -9.88
N LEU A 73 0.18 2.43 -10.90
CA LEU A 73 0.49 0.99 -10.95
C LEU A 73 2.00 0.73 -10.79
N GLY A 74 2.83 1.44 -11.56
CA GLY A 74 4.28 1.32 -11.50
C GLY A 74 4.85 1.71 -10.14
N LYS A 75 4.39 2.82 -9.56
CA LYS A 75 4.81 3.31 -8.24
C LYS A 75 4.49 2.28 -7.14
N TYR A 76 3.28 1.73 -7.10
CA TYR A 76 2.93 0.72 -6.11
C TYR A 76 3.72 -0.58 -6.31
N LEU A 77 3.86 -1.04 -7.55
CA LEU A 77 4.60 -2.27 -7.80
C LEU A 77 6.09 -2.12 -7.46
N ALA A 78 6.70 -0.98 -7.79
CA ALA A 78 8.07 -0.64 -7.42
C ALA A 78 8.30 -0.64 -5.91
N SER A 79 7.32 -0.25 -5.10
CA SER A 79 7.43 -0.24 -3.64
C SER A 79 7.57 -1.63 -3.01
N PHE A 80 7.22 -2.69 -3.73
CA PHE A 80 7.38 -4.08 -3.29
C PHE A 80 8.78 -4.63 -3.53
N ILE A 81 9.55 -3.98 -4.40
CA ILE A 81 10.81 -4.49 -4.93
C ILE A 81 11.97 -3.97 -4.11
N ASP A 82 12.86 -4.86 -3.70
CA ASP A 82 14.10 -4.49 -3.01
C ASP A 82 14.98 -3.60 -3.90
N LYS A 83 15.54 -2.54 -3.33
CA LYS A 83 16.43 -1.59 -4.03
C LYS A 83 17.78 -2.21 -4.43
N ASP A 84 18.17 -3.33 -3.82
CA ASP A 84 19.40 -4.07 -4.13
C ASP A 84 19.33 -4.87 -5.45
N ILE A 85 18.20 -4.87 -6.16
CA ILE A 85 18.17 -5.40 -7.53
C ILE A 85 19.03 -4.57 -8.49
N GLU A 86 19.58 -5.23 -9.51
CA GLU A 86 20.40 -4.64 -10.57
C GLU A 86 19.65 -4.46 -11.88
N ALA A 87 18.57 -5.22 -12.11
CA ALA A 87 17.74 -5.10 -13.32
C ALA A 87 16.30 -5.57 -13.09
N ILE A 88 15.38 -4.97 -13.85
CA ILE A 88 14.01 -5.46 -14.03
C ILE A 88 13.99 -6.37 -15.25
N VAL A 89 13.33 -7.52 -15.15
CA VAL A 89 13.10 -8.44 -16.27
C VAL A 89 11.60 -8.57 -16.51
N THR A 90 11.19 -8.42 -17.76
CA THR A 90 9.80 -8.62 -18.18
C THR A 90 9.73 -9.43 -19.48
N ILE A 91 8.52 -9.73 -19.92
CA ILE A 91 8.24 -10.43 -21.17
C ILE A 91 7.40 -9.54 -22.09
N GLU A 92 7.66 -9.58 -23.39
CA GLU A 92 6.81 -8.88 -24.34
C GLU A 92 5.44 -9.55 -24.54
N SER A 93 4.38 -8.82 -24.83
CA SER A 93 4.34 -7.35 -25.03
C SER A 93 3.71 -6.60 -23.85
N ASP A 94 2.72 -7.22 -23.21
CA ASP A 94 1.81 -6.56 -22.28
C ASP A 94 2.48 -6.19 -20.94
N GLY A 95 3.57 -6.86 -20.56
CA GLY A 95 4.36 -6.54 -19.38
C GLY A 95 5.23 -5.28 -19.54
N ILE A 96 5.59 -4.92 -20.79
CA ILE A 96 6.54 -3.82 -21.07
C ILE A 96 6.07 -2.47 -20.51
N PRO A 97 4.83 -2.01 -20.71
CA PRO A 97 4.40 -0.70 -20.22
C PRO A 97 4.60 -0.55 -18.71
N VAL A 98 4.07 -1.48 -17.91
CA VAL A 98 4.22 -1.42 -16.44
C VAL A 98 5.68 -1.57 -16.02
N ALA A 99 6.42 -2.51 -16.60
CA ALA A 99 7.82 -2.72 -16.26
C ALA A 99 8.68 -1.49 -16.56
N SER A 100 8.32 -0.70 -17.57
CA SER A 100 8.97 0.57 -17.89
C SER A 100 8.77 1.62 -16.79
N PHE A 101 7.55 1.74 -16.25
CA PHE A 101 7.29 2.63 -15.11
C PHE A 101 8.01 2.18 -13.84
N VAL A 102 8.04 0.86 -13.57
CA VAL A 102 8.78 0.31 -12.43
C VAL A 102 10.28 0.56 -12.55
N ALA A 103 10.85 0.30 -13.73
CA ALA A 103 12.26 0.54 -14.01
C ALA A 103 12.64 2.02 -13.86
N ALA A 104 11.77 2.93 -14.34
CA ALA A 104 11.96 4.37 -14.17
C ALA A 104 11.89 4.81 -12.70
N GLU A 105 10.90 4.31 -11.95
CA GLU A 105 10.72 4.63 -10.52
C GLU A 105 11.91 4.17 -9.68
N LEU A 106 12.48 2.99 -9.99
CA LEU A 106 13.63 2.44 -9.27
C LEU A 106 14.99 2.92 -9.81
N GLY A 107 15.02 3.59 -10.97
CA GLY A 107 16.24 3.97 -11.67
C GLY A 107 17.07 2.75 -12.11
N LYS A 108 16.43 1.68 -12.59
CA LYS A 108 17.07 0.40 -12.94
C LYS A 108 16.94 0.08 -14.44
N PRO A 109 17.89 -0.65 -15.03
CA PRO A 109 17.75 -1.20 -16.38
C PRO A 109 16.53 -2.12 -16.52
N LEU A 110 15.90 -2.09 -17.71
CA LEU A 110 14.82 -3.01 -18.09
C LEU A 110 15.30 -3.97 -19.18
N ILE A 111 15.24 -5.27 -18.90
CA ILE A 111 15.52 -6.34 -19.86
C ILE A 111 14.20 -7.01 -20.24
N ILE A 112 14.00 -7.24 -21.54
CA ILE A 112 12.74 -7.73 -22.08
C ILE A 112 13.00 -9.03 -22.82
N ALA A 113 12.35 -10.11 -22.42
CA ALA A 113 12.31 -11.34 -23.20
C ALA A 113 11.49 -11.13 -24.48
N LYS A 114 12.03 -11.58 -25.62
CA LYS A 114 11.52 -11.34 -26.97
C LYS A 114 11.11 -12.65 -27.64
N SER A 115 10.09 -12.64 -28.49
CA SER A 115 9.74 -13.81 -29.33
C SER A 115 10.65 -13.92 -30.56
N PHE A 116 11.50 -12.92 -30.79
CA PHE A 116 12.52 -12.91 -31.85
C PHE A 116 13.91 -13.07 -31.22
N HIS A 117 14.71 -14.02 -31.70
CA HIS A 117 15.98 -14.41 -31.06
C HIS A 117 17.10 -13.36 -31.18
N TYR A 118 17.10 -12.54 -32.24
CA TYR A 118 18.20 -11.60 -32.57
C TYR A 118 19.61 -12.24 -32.76
N ASN A 119 19.75 -13.57 -32.73
CA ASN A 119 21.05 -14.28 -32.76
C ASN A 119 22.06 -13.78 -31.70
N LEU A 120 21.55 -13.33 -30.54
CA LEU A 120 22.37 -12.95 -29.38
C LEU A 120 22.45 -14.12 -28.39
N PRO A 121 23.49 -14.19 -27.52
CA PRO A 121 23.50 -15.11 -26.40
C PRO A 121 22.27 -14.90 -25.51
N CYS A 122 21.43 -15.93 -25.43
CA CYS A 122 20.18 -15.92 -24.69
C CYS A 122 19.86 -17.31 -24.13
N VAL A 123 19.00 -17.34 -23.11
CA VAL A 123 18.24 -18.53 -22.74
C VAL A 123 16.93 -18.54 -23.50
N GLU A 124 16.55 -19.72 -23.98
CA GLU A 124 15.26 -19.96 -24.62
C GLU A 124 14.28 -20.55 -23.61
N PHE A 125 13.02 -20.12 -23.66
CA PHE A 125 11.93 -20.73 -22.92
C PHE A 125 10.64 -20.66 -23.73
N VAL A 126 9.66 -21.48 -23.37
CA VAL A 126 8.35 -21.46 -24.01
C VAL A 126 7.41 -20.60 -23.17
N GLN A 127 6.93 -19.48 -23.73
CA GLN A 127 5.78 -18.80 -23.17
C GLN A 127 4.59 -19.74 -23.27
N GLN A 128 4.04 -20.14 -22.12
CA GLN A 128 2.87 -21.00 -22.02
C GLN A 128 1.73 -20.21 -21.38
N THR A 129 0.79 -19.75 -22.21
CA THR A 129 -0.41 -19.06 -21.74
C THR A 129 -1.56 -20.07 -21.55
N GLY A 130 -2.72 -19.59 -21.09
CA GLY A 130 -3.90 -20.43 -20.98
C GLY A 130 -4.41 -21.00 -22.31
N TYR A 131 -4.05 -20.40 -23.45
CA TYR A 131 -4.64 -20.75 -24.75
C TYR A 131 -3.65 -20.88 -25.91
N TYR A 132 -2.40 -20.42 -25.79
CA TYR A 132 -1.38 -20.61 -26.83
C TYR A 132 0.02 -20.71 -26.21
N ASN A 133 0.97 -21.22 -27.00
CA ASN A 133 2.38 -21.21 -26.67
C ASN A 133 3.24 -20.61 -27.79
N ARG A 134 4.42 -20.08 -27.44
CA ARG A 134 5.43 -19.62 -28.40
C ARG A 134 6.84 -19.61 -27.77
N PRO A 135 7.92 -19.76 -28.56
CA PRO A 135 9.27 -19.60 -28.04
C PRO A 135 9.56 -18.14 -27.69
N MET A 136 10.37 -17.96 -26.66
CA MET A 136 10.84 -16.68 -26.14
C MET A 136 12.32 -16.76 -25.82
N TYR A 137 13.00 -15.63 -25.95
CA TYR A 137 14.44 -15.52 -25.79
C TYR A 137 14.75 -14.38 -24.82
N LEU A 138 15.50 -14.69 -23.76
CA LEU A 138 15.93 -13.73 -22.74
C LEU A 138 17.46 -13.61 -22.80
N SER A 139 17.95 -12.38 -23.03
CA SER A 139 19.38 -12.12 -23.15
C SER A 139 20.14 -12.48 -21.88
N ASN A 140 21.32 -13.09 -22.03
CA ASN A 140 22.21 -13.47 -20.91
C ASN A 140 22.85 -12.26 -20.19
N VAL A 141 22.51 -11.02 -20.58
CA VAL A 141 23.01 -9.80 -19.91
C VAL A 141 22.66 -9.71 -18.41
N ILE A 142 21.70 -10.53 -17.97
CA ILE A 142 21.31 -10.67 -16.56
C ILE A 142 22.16 -11.67 -15.77
N GLU A 143 23.07 -12.40 -16.41
CA GLU A 143 23.91 -13.39 -15.75
C GLU A 143 24.71 -12.77 -14.59
N GLY A 144 24.71 -13.43 -13.44
CA GLY A 144 25.37 -12.95 -12.22
C GLY A 144 24.67 -11.79 -11.50
N LYS A 145 23.44 -11.42 -11.89
CA LYS A 145 22.72 -10.26 -11.33
C LYS A 145 21.59 -10.62 -10.39
N ARG A 146 21.30 -9.71 -9.45
CA ARG A 146 20.05 -9.70 -8.69
C ARG A 146 18.95 -9.04 -9.52
N ILE A 147 17.87 -9.76 -9.80
CA ILE A 147 16.80 -9.29 -10.70
C ILE A 147 15.43 -9.37 -10.05
N ALA A 148 14.52 -8.50 -10.50
CA ALA A 148 13.09 -8.61 -10.19
C ALA A 148 12.31 -8.90 -11.47
N LEU A 149 11.41 -9.89 -11.40
CA LEU A 149 10.53 -10.24 -12.51
C LEU A 149 9.25 -9.39 -12.41
N VAL A 150 8.95 -8.62 -13.44
CA VAL A 150 7.79 -7.72 -13.48
C VAL A 150 6.91 -8.04 -14.67
N ASP A 151 5.61 -8.26 -14.45
CA ASP A 151 4.65 -8.54 -15.52
C ASP A 151 3.26 -7.95 -15.24
N CYS A 152 2.39 -7.94 -16.25
CA CYS A 152 1.02 -7.46 -16.07
C CYS A 152 0.12 -8.47 -15.35
N MET A 153 0.36 -9.77 -15.50
CA MET A 153 -0.60 -10.78 -15.04
C MET A 153 0.02 -12.18 -14.91
N VAL A 154 -0.25 -12.83 -13.78
CA VAL A 154 -0.15 -14.29 -13.63
C VAL A 154 -1.56 -14.86 -13.63
N SER A 155 -1.79 -15.90 -14.43
CA SER A 155 -3.07 -16.61 -14.54
C SER A 155 -2.87 -18.09 -14.28
N THR A 156 -2.43 -18.85 -15.29
CA THR A 156 -2.02 -20.27 -15.10
C THR A 156 -0.59 -20.41 -14.59
N GLY A 157 0.21 -19.33 -14.61
CA GLY A 157 1.61 -19.32 -14.17
C GLY A 157 2.62 -19.95 -15.12
N GLY A 158 2.20 -20.70 -16.14
CA GLY A 158 3.10 -21.47 -17.01
C GLY A 158 4.22 -20.64 -17.66
N THR A 159 3.91 -19.42 -18.12
CA THR A 159 4.90 -18.51 -18.69
C THR A 159 5.94 -18.05 -17.68
N MET A 160 5.50 -17.63 -16.48
CA MET A 160 6.40 -17.15 -15.42
C MET A 160 7.29 -18.29 -14.93
N LYS A 161 6.73 -19.49 -14.76
CA LYS A 161 7.47 -20.70 -14.40
C LYS A 161 8.55 -21.04 -15.43
N ALA A 162 8.19 -21.08 -16.72
CA ALA A 162 9.15 -21.37 -17.79
C ALA A 162 10.29 -20.34 -17.84
N MET A 163 10.00 -19.06 -17.61
CA MET A 163 11.00 -18.01 -17.54
C MET A 163 11.93 -18.18 -16.33
N ILE A 164 11.38 -18.46 -15.15
CA ILE A 164 12.16 -18.75 -13.93
C ILE A 164 13.09 -19.95 -14.16
N ASP A 165 12.58 -21.04 -14.74
CA ASP A 165 13.37 -22.24 -15.01
C ASP A 165 14.49 -22.00 -16.02
N ALA A 166 14.26 -21.17 -17.03
CA ALA A 166 15.33 -20.76 -17.95
C ALA A 166 16.38 -19.88 -17.26
N ILE A 167 15.98 -18.97 -16.38
CA ILE A 167 16.92 -18.11 -15.62
C ILE A 167 17.78 -18.93 -14.67
N LYS A 168 17.27 -20.03 -14.08
CA LYS A 168 18.07 -20.94 -13.23
C LYS A 168 19.29 -21.53 -13.97
N SER A 169 19.29 -21.54 -15.30
CA SER A 169 20.43 -21.99 -16.10
C SER A 169 21.54 -20.93 -16.24
N LEU A 170 21.30 -19.68 -15.86
CA LEU A 170 22.27 -18.58 -15.90
C LEU A 170 23.06 -18.47 -14.58
N PRO A 171 24.36 -18.82 -14.56
CA PRO A 171 25.16 -18.83 -13.34
C PRO A 171 25.10 -17.53 -12.54
N GLY A 172 24.95 -17.64 -11.22
CA GLY A 172 24.98 -16.50 -10.30
C GLY A 172 23.81 -15.52 -10.42
N THR A 173 22.81 -15.79 -11.25
CA THR A 173 21.61 -14.94 -11.36
C THR A 173 20.67 -15.23 -10.19
N GLU A 174 20.27 -14.19 -9.46
CA GLU A 174 19.39 -14.30 -8.30
C GLU A 174 18.06 -13.59 -8.57
N ILE A 175 16.96 -14.35 -8.52
CA ILE A 175 15.60 -13.80 -8.61
C ILE A 175 15.16 -13.34 -7.22
N LYS A 176 15.05 -12.02 -7.02
CA LYS A 176 14.61 -11.41 -5.76
C LYS A 176 13.10 -11.47 -5.53
N GLY A 177 12.33 -11.69 -6.59
CA GLY A 177 10.87 -11.85 -6.51
C GLY A 177 10.17 -11.73 -7.85
N VAL A 178 8.88 -12.05 -7.84
CA VAL A 178 7.92 -11.93 -8.93
C VAL A 178 6.88 -10.87 -8.54
N TYR A 179 6.67 -9.90 -9.41
CA TYR A 179 5.84 -8.74 -9.15
C TYR A 179 4.86 -8.51 -10.31
N CYS A 180 3.56 -8.58 -10.04
CA CYS A 180 2.56 -8.44 -11.09
C CYS A 180 1.46 -7.42 -10.79
N ILE A 181 0.83 -6.87 -11.82
CA ILE A 181 -0.39 -6.09 -11.59
C ILE A 181 -1.53 -7.00 -11.10
N ASN A 182 -1.72 -8.15 -11.75
CA ASN A 182 -2.84 -9.05 -11.45
C ASN A 182 -2.38 -10.46 -11.10
N ASN A 183 -2.96 -11.01 -10.03
CA ASN A 183 -3.13 -12.45 -9.85
C ASN A 183 -4.55 -12.81 -10.34
N LYS A 184 -4.65 -13.62 -11.40
CA LYS A 184 -5.95 -14.05 -11.95
C LYS A 184 -6.31 -15.43 -11.43
N ASN A 185 -7.20 -15.47 -10.45
CA ASN A 185 -7.42 -16.65 -9.60
C ASN A 185 -8.44 -17.63 -10.19
N ASN A 186 -8.81 -17.48 -11.46
CA ASN A 186 -9.66 -18.48 -12.13
C ASN A 186 -8.95 -19.82 -12.31
N TYR A 187 -7.61 -19.83 -12.34
CA TYR A 187 -6.79 -21.00 -12.71
C TYR A 187 -5.59 -21.22 -11.79
N GLY A 188 -5.57 -20.56 -10.64
CA GLY A 188 -4.50 -20.60 -9.65
C GLY A 188 -4.99 -20.04 -8.32
N ASP A 189 -4.23 -20.30 -7.26
CA ASP A 189 -4.57 -19.88 -5.91
C ASP A 189 -3.99 -18.51 -5.55
N GLN A 190 -4.52 -17.91 -4.49
CA GLN A 190 -3.85 -16.80 -3.82
C GLN A 190 -2.63 -17.34 -3.08
N GLN A 191 -1.47 -16.78 -3.38
CA GLN A 191 -0.20 -17.23 -2.81
C GLN A 191 0.76 -16.03 -2.72
N ASP A 192 1.62 -16.06 -1.70
CA ASP A 192 2.65 -15.04 -1.45
C ASP A 192 4.03 -15.47 -1.97
N GLU A 193 4.12 -16.67 -2.56
CA GLU A 193 5.33 -17.23 -3.16
C GLU A 193 5.01 -17.84 -4.53
N PHE A 194 5.95 -17.75 -5.48
CA PHE A 194 5.87 -18.36 -6.80
C PHE A 194 7.20 -19.05 -7.12
N GLU A 195 7.17 -20.39 -7.23
CA GLU A 195 8.34 -21.21 -7.58
C GLU A 195 9.58 -20.97 -6.69
N GLY A 196 9.40 -20.77 -5.38
CA GLY A 196 10.53 -20.53 -4.45
C GLY A 196 10.87 -19.05 -4.20
N HIS A 197 10.12 -18.11 -4.81
CA HIS A 197 10.42 -16.69 -4.77
C HIS A 197 9.24 -15.87 -4.25
N ASP A 198 9.52 -14.78 -3.52
CA ASP A 198 8.50 -13.81 -3.11
C ASP A 198 7.60 -13.42 -4.29
N TYR A 199 6.30 -13.53 -4.10
CA TYR A 199 5.30 -13.17 -5.11
C TYR A 199 4.36 -12.12 -4.56
N LYS A 200 4.40 -10.94 -5.16
CA LYS A 200 3.54 -9.81 -4.78
C LYS A 200 2.83 -9.27 -6.01
N TYR A 201 1.59 -8.86 -5.81
CA TYR A 201 0.78 -8.30 -6.88
C TYR A 201 -0.13 -7.20 -6.37
N LEU A 202 -0.70 -6.38 -7.25
CA LEU A 202 -1.57 -5.27 -6.84
C LEU A 202 -3.02 -5.71 -6.64
N PHE A 203 -3.54 -6.52 -7.56
CA PHE A 203 -4.95 -6.90 -7.59
C PHE A 203 -5.12 -8.42 -7.70
N ASN A 204 -6.09 -8.96 -6.97
CA ASN A 204 -6.71 -10.23 -7.32
C ASN A 204 -7.81 -9.95 -8.34
N THR A 205 -7.82 -10.71 -9.42
CA THR A 205 -8.88 -10.65 -10.44
C THR A 205 -9.52 -12.01 -10.61
N PHE A 206 -10.82 -12.03 -10.83
CA PHE A 206 -11.59 -13.24 -11.05
C PHE A 206 -12.67 -12.96 -12.11
N ILE A 207 -12.83 -13.85 -13.07
CA ILE A 207 -13.94 -13.80 -14.01
C ILE A 207 -15.07 -14.66 -13.47
N SER A 208 -16.22 -14.05 -13.16
CA SER A 208 -17.39 -14.75 -12.67
C SER A 208 -18.12 -15.55 -13.75
N ASP A 209 -19.07 -16.39 -13.34
CA ASP A 209 -19.91 -17.15 -14.26
C ASP A 209 -20.77 -16.24 -15.18
N GLU A 210 -21.09 -15.04 -14.73
CA GLU A 210 -21.78 -14.00 -15.51
C GLU A 210 -20.85 -13.26 -16.50
N ASN A 211 -19.59 -13.70 -16.65
CA ASN A 211 -18.56 -13.04 -17.47
C ASN A 211 -18.30 -11.58 -17.07
N LYS A 212 -18.30 -11.31 -15.76
CA LYS A 212 -17.84 -10.03 -15.19
C LYS A 212 -16.47 -10.20 -14.56
N VAL A 213 -15.65 -9.15 -14.63
CA VAL A 213 -14.37 -9.10 -13.92
C VAL A 213 -14.62 -8.59 -12.52
N GLU A 214 -14.34 -9.42 -11.53
CA GLU A 214 -14.31 -9.07 -10.11
C GLU A 214 -12.87 -8.74 -9.72
N VAL A 215 -12.70 -7.67 -8.97
CA VAL A 215 -11.39 -7.11 -8.62
C VAL A 215 -11.34 -6.84 -7.13
N SER A 216 -10.28 -7.27 -6.48
CA SER A 216 -9.99 -6.88 -5.09
C SER A 216 -8.53 -6.50 -4.93
N LEU A 217 -8.25 -5.58 -4.00
CA LEU A 217 -6.88 -5.22 -3.67
C LEU A 217 -6.16 -6.42 -3.04
N SER A 218 -4.90 -6.63 -3.40
CA SER A 218 -4.06 -7.59 -2.69
C SER A 218 -3.76 -7.13 -1.28
N ARG A 219 -3.38 -8.07 -0.42
CA ARG A 219 -2.87 -7.78 0.92
C ARG A 219 -1.68 -6.82 0.88
N SER A 220 -0.70 -7.09 0.02
CA SER A 220 0.51 -6.26 -0.14
C SER A 220 0.19 -4.82 -0.55
N LEU A 221 -0.78 -4.62 -1.45
CA LEU A 221 -1.20 -3.27 -1.84
C LEU A 221 -1.90 -2.55 -0.68
N LYS A 222 -2.81 -3.22 0.04
CA LYS A 222 -3.45 -2.63 1.22
C LYS A 222 -2.40 -2.21 2.27
N GLU A 223 -1.44 -3.09 2.57
CA GLU A 223 -0.36 -2.83 3.54
C GLU A 223 0.46 -1.58 3.16
N VAL A 224 0.97 -1.55 1.93
CA VAL A 224 1.78 -0.42 1.46
C VAL A 224 1.00 0.87 1.40
N PHE A 225 -0.23 0.83 0.87
CA PHE A 225 -1.10 2.00 0.77
C PHE A 225 -1.27 2.65 2.15
N TRP A 226 -1.65 1.86 3.16
CA TRP A 226 -1.87 2.36 4.52
C TRP A 226 -0.58 2.76 5.21
N GLN A 227 0.52 2.02 5.01
CA GLN A 227 1.81 2.44 5.53
C GLN A 227 2.23 3.82 5.02
N GLN A 228 2.20 4.05 3.71
CA GLN A 228 2.62 5.33 3.13
C GLN A 228 1.71 6.48 3.58
N ILE A 229 0.42 6.22 3.70
CA ILE A 229 -0.56 7.20 4.18
C ILE A 229 -0.32 7.54 5.65
N ASP A 230 -0.18 6.54 6.51
CA ASP A 230 0.01 6.73 7.94
C ASP A 230 1.30 7.50 8.22
N GLU A 231 2.40 7.18 7.52
CA GLU A 231 3.67 7.91 7.63
C GLU A 231 3.52 9.40 7.31
N ARG A 232 2.72 9.76 6.29
CA ARG A 232 2.49 11.15 5.90
C ARG A 232 1.61 11.90 6.89
N PHE A 233 0.51 11.30 7.35
CA PHE A 233 -0.35 11.91 8.38
C PHE A 233 0.38 12.06 9.70
N PHE A 234 1.14 11.04 10.10
CA PHE A 234 1.93 11.05 11.31
C PHE A 234 3.04 12.11 11.27
N LYS A 235 3.65 12.36 10.09
CA LYS A 235 4.58 13.48 9.91
C LYS A 235 3.90 14.83 10.22
N LEU A 236 2.67 15.06 9.75
CA LEU A 236 1.94 16.29 10.08
C LEU A 236 1.53 16.37 11.56
N ALA A 237 1.23 15.24 12.21
CA ALA A 237 1.04 15.20 13.66
C ALA A 237 2.32 15.62 14.42
N LYS A 238 3.51 15.22 13.94
CA LYS A 238 4.80 15.69 14.45
C LYS A 238 5.03 17.18 14.18
N ASP A 239 4.64 17.68 13.01
CA ASP A 239 4.72 19.12 12.72
C ASP A 239 3.80 19.92 13.66
N CYS A 240 2.61 19.41 13.97
CA CYS A 240 1.74 19.98 15.02
C CYS A 240 2.43 20.01 16.39
N ALA A 241 3.18 18.96 16.74
CA ALA A 241 3.89 18.87 18.01
C ALA A 241 4.94 19.99 18.18
N GLN A 242 5.55 20.49 17.10
CA GLN A 242 6.56 21.56 17.17
C GLN A 242 6.02 22.86 17.79
N PHE A 243 4.70 23.08 17.73
CA PHE A 243 4.03 24.23 18.35
C PHE A 243 3.70 24.01 19.83
N SER A 244 3.93 22.82 20.35
CA SER A 244 3.63 22.44 21.72
C SER A 244 4.64 23.00 22.71
N SER A 245 4.15 23.39 23.89
CA SER A 245 5.00 23.55 25.08
C SER A 245 5.51 22.19 25.57
N PHE A 246 6.76 22.11 26.03
CA PHE A 246 7.33 20.89 26.61
C PHE A 246 6.53 20.39 27.81
N SER A 247 6.30 19.07 27.87
CA SER A 247 5.76 18.38 29.04
C SER A 247 6.75 18.45 30.21
N LYS A 248 6.31 18.07 31.42
CA LYS A 248 7.20 17.96 32.59
C LYS A 248 8.39 17.02 32.33
N ASN A 249 8.19 16.02 31.46
CA ASN A 249 9.18 15.03 31.07
C ASN A 249 9.90 15.39 29.75
N GLY A 250 9.69 16.61 29.21
CA GLY A 250 10.41 17.10 28.04
C GLY A 250 9.81 16.70 26.69
N TYR A 251 8.57 16.21 26.63
CA TYR A 251 7.92 15.84 25.37
C TYR A 251 7.15 17.01 24.75
N GLN A 252 7.24 17.14 23.42
CA GLN A 252 6.30 17.90 22.61
C GLN A 252 5.32 16.92 21.97
N VAL A 253 4.02 17.19 22.08
CA VAL A 253 2.98 16.25 21.63
C VAL A 253 2.02 16.94 20.67
N GLY A 254 1.76 16.27 19.56
CA GLY A 254 0.81 16.68 18.52
C GLY A 254 -0.17 15.54 18.21
N ALA A 255 -1.34 15.92 17.72
CA ALA A 255 -2.40 15.01 17.35
C ALA A 255 -3.14 15.50 16.11
N LEU A 256 -3.70 14.57 15.35
CA LEU A 256 -4.45 14.81 14.13
C LEU A 256 -5.61 13.82 14.03
N ILE A 257 -6.79 14.28 13.59
CA ILE A 257 -7.96 13.44 13.35
C ILE A 257 -8.30 13.54 11.86
N MET A 258 -8.24 12.39 11.20
CA MET A 258 -8.57 12.20 9.80
C MET A 258 -9.88 11.44 9.67
N SER A 259 -10.78 11.93 8.82
CA SER A 259 -11.98 11.22 8.38
C SER A 259 -11.60 10.00 7.54
N ALA A 260 -12.06 8.81 7.95
CA ALA A 260 -11.83 7.56 7.25
C ALA A 260 -12.63 7.46 5.93
N ASP A 261 -13.69 8.26 5.80
CA ASP A 261 -14.58 8.23 4.63
C ASP A 261 -13.92 8.88 3.40
N ASN A 262 -13.16 9.95 3.61
CA ASN A 262 -12.68 10.84 2.55
C ASN A 262 -11.24 11.36 2.75
N PHE A 263 -10.52 10.89 3.77
CA PHE A 263 -9.14 11.29 4.10
C PHE A 263 -8.96 12.78 4.46
N GLU A 264 -10.07 13.47 4.75
CA GLU A 264 -10.07 14.86 5.20
C GLU A 264 -9.53 14.96 6.63
N ILE A 265 -8.54 15.83 6.84
CA ILE A 265 -8.10 16.20 8.19
C ILE A 265 -9.09 17.20 8.75
N VAL A 266 -9.93 16.72 9.66
CA VAL A 266 -11.04 17.51 10.22
C VAL A 266 -10.64 18.24 11.51
N ALA A 267 -9.58 17.77 12.16
CA ALA A 267 -9.06 18.38 13.37
C ALA A 267 -7.59 18.06 13.63
N TRP A 268 -6.93 18.93 14.38
CA TRP A 268 -5.57 18.76 14.86
C TRP A 268 -5.42 19.44 16.22
N GLY A 269 -4.37 19.07 16.95
CA GLY A 269 -4.14 19.55 18.29
C GLY A 269 -2.69 19.43 18.69
N PHE A 270 -2.28 20.22 19.66
CA PHE A 270 -0.95 20.14 20.25
C PHE A 270 -1.02 20.55 21.70
N ARG A 271 -0.09 20.03 22.53
CA ARG A 271 -0.17 20.29 23.96
C ARG A 271 0.07 21.78 24.27
N ARG A 272 -0.87 22.38 25.01
CA ARG A 272 -0.84 23.77 25.48
C ARG A 272 -1.17 23.82 26.97
N SER A 273 -0.18 24.17 27.79
CA SER A 273 -0.35 24.24 29.26
C SER A 273 -0.87 22.91 29.83
N ASN A 274 -2.13 22.89 30.30
CA ASN A 274 -2.79 21.70 30.85
C ASN A 274 -3.70 20.97 29.84
N ILE A 275 -3.76 21.39 28.58
CA ILE A 275 -4.53 20.72 27.53
C ILE A 275 -3.57 19.81 26.75
N HIS A 276 -3.90 18.53 26.67
CA HIS A 276 -3.13 17.55 25.88
C HIS A 276 -3.55 17.60 24.41
N ALA A 277 -2.66 17.15 23.51
CA ALA A 277 -2.88 17.25 22.08
C ALA A 277 -4.16 16.53 21.61
N GLU A 278 -4.45 15.34 22.15
CA GLU A 278 -5.64 14.58 21.79
C GLU A 278 -6.92 15.29 22.23
N GLN A 279 -6.89 15.96 23.39
CA GLN A 279 -8.03 16.71 23.89
C GLN A 279 -8.33 17.91 23.01
N ASP A 280 -7.27 18.61 22.59
CA ASP A 280 -7.36 19.76 21.71
C ASP A 280 -7.93 19.37 20.33
N ALA A 281 -7.40 18.28 19.76
CA ALA A 281 -7.91 17.72 18.51
C ALA A 281 -9.38 17.27 18.62
N ILE A 282 -9.76 16.59 19.71
CA ILE A 282 -11.15 16.17 19.95
C ILE A 282 -12.09 17.38 20.12
N ALA A 283 -11.64 18.44 20.80
CA ALA A 283 -12.42 19.65 20.93
C ALA A 283 -12.64 20.32 19.57
N MET A 284 -11.58 20.42 18.76
CA MET A 284 -11.64 20.95 17.40
C MET A 284 -12.54 20.10 16.49
N LEU A 285 -12.50 18.76 16.58
CA LEU A 285 -13.38 17.86 15.81
C LEU A 285 -14.85 18.22 16.00
N LYS A 286 -15.27 18.42 17.25
CA LYS A 286 -16.67 18.74 17.59
C LYS A 286 -17.12 20.11 17.09
N ILE A 287 -16.17 21.02 16.84
CA ILE A 287 -16.44 22.37 16.32
C ILE A 287 -16.46 22.36 14.79
N ASN A 288 -15.44 21.76 14.17
CA ASN A 288 -15.21 21.82 12.72
C ASN A 288 -16.05 20.82 11.92
N CYS A 289 -16.47 19.71 12.52
CA CYS A 289 -17.26 18.67 11.86
C CYS A 289 -18.58 18.45 12.61
N PRO A 290 -19.63 19.26 12.36
CA PRO A 290 -20.92 19.16 13.08
C PRO A 290 -21.61 17.80 12.95
N ASP A 291 -21.29 17.03 11.91
CA ASP A 291 -21.82 15.71 11.61
C ASP A 291 -20.89 14.56 12.03
N TRP A 292 -19.89 14.82 12.90
CA TRP A 292 -18.88 13.85 13.29
C TRP A 292 -19.46 12.52 13.79
N GLN A 293 -20.64 12.52 14.43
CA GLN A 293 -21.26 11.29 14.93
C GLN A 293 -21.64 10.28 13.83
N LYS A 294 -21.70 10.71 12.57
CA LYS A 294 -22.07 9.89 11.40
C LYS A 294 -20.89 9.40 10.59
N ARG A 295 -19.66 9.78 10.97
CA ARG A 295 -18.42 9.47 10.25
C ARG A 295 -17.55 8.53 11.07
N GLU A 296 -16.57 7.92 10.44
CA GLU A 296 -15.50 7.19 11.12
C GLU A 296 -14.18 7.95 11.01
N PHE A 297 -13.31 7.82 12.01
CA PHE A 297 -12.06 8.58 12.10
C PHE A 297 -10.87 7.73 12.52
N ALA A 298 -9.70 8.15 12.04
CA ALA A 298 -8.40 7.76 12.56
C ALA A 298 -7.76 8.92 13.34
N LEU A 299 -7.33 8.65 14.57
CA LEU A 299 -6.56 9.58 15.39
C LEU A 299 -5.06 9.23 15.27
N TYR A 300 -4.25 10.19 14.89
CA TYR A 300 -2.79 10.10 14.95
C TYR A 300 -2.34 10.90 16.16
N THR A 301 -1.54 10.30 17.06
CA THR A 301 -0.93 11.00 18.20
C THR A 301 0.56 10.66 18.28
N THR A 302 1.40 11.65 18.55
CA THR A 302 2.86 11.46 18.57
C THR A 302 3.35 10.74 19.83
N LEU A 303 2.54 10.67 20.88
CA LEU A 303 2.87 10.03 22.16
C LEU A 303 1.65 9.25 22.66
N GLU A 304 1.87 8.20 23.45
CA GLU A 304 0.75 7.42 23.98
C GLU A 304 -0.25 8.25 24.81
N PRO A 305 -1.57 8.06 24.61
CA PRO A 305 -2.58 8.77 25.38
C PRO A 305 -2.55 8.40 26.87
N CYS A 306 -2.53 9.43 27.74
CA CYS A 306 -2.51 9.21 29.18
C CYS A 306 -3.76 8.45 29.69
N VAL A 307 -3.58 7.62 30.73
CA VAL A 307 -4.65 6.89 31.44
C VAL A 307 -5.08 7.54 32.76
N TYR A 308 -4.37 8.59 33.17
CA TYR A 308 -4.61 9.30 34.42
C TYR A 308 -4.26 10.79 34.27
N ARG A 309 -4.94 11.65 35.04
CA ARG A 309 -4.66 13.09 35.11
C ARG A 309 -4.69 13.59 36.55
N ASN A 310 -3.71 14.43 36.90
CA ASN A 310 -3.70 15.15 38.16
C ASN A 310 -4.69 16.32 38.13
N GLY A 311 -5.58 16.41 39.11
CA GLY A 311 -6.55 17.51 39.28
C GLY A 311 -8.01 17.04 39.21
N ASN A 312 -8.87 17.63 40.05
CA ASN A 312 -10.30 17.29 40.09
C ASN A 312 -10.98 17.63 38.76
N GLY A 313 -11.65 16.64 38.15
CA GLY A 313 -12.52 16.85 36.98
C GLY A 313 -11.87 16.72 35.60
N HIS A 314 -10.61 16.28 35.49
CA HIS A 314 -9.97 16.05 34.19
C HIS A 314 -10.04 14.60 33.75
N THR A 315 -10.75 14.32 32.65
CA THR A 315 -10.79 13.01 32.01
C THR A 315 -9.46 12.71 31.29
N ALA A 316 -8.96 11.49 31.44
CA ALA A 316 -7.75 11.05 30.76
C ALA A 316 -7.94 10.94 29.23
N CYS A 317 -6.87 11.11 28.46
CA CYS A 317 -6.96 11.08 26.99
C CYS A 317 -7.49 9.74 26.48
N ALA A 318 -7.03 8.62 27.06
CA ALA A 318 -7.50 7.29 26.67
C ALA A 318 -9.02 7.10 26.90
N ASP A 319 -9.57 7.68 27.97
CA ASP A 319 -11.01 7.66 28.23
C ASP A 319 -11.77 8.53 27.22
N LEU A 320 -11.30 9.75 26.96
CA LEU A 320 -11.92 10.64 25.98
C LEU A 320 -11.96 10.04 24.57
N ILE A 321 -10.92 9.31 24.17
CA ILE A 321 -10.87 8.61 22.88
C ILE A 321 -11.85 7.43 22.87
N ASN A 322 -11.92 6.66 23.96
CA ASN A 322 -12.86 5.55 24.10
C ASN A 322 -14.33 5.99 24.12
N ASP A 323 -14.62 7.17 24.67
CA ASP A 323 -15.95 7.77 24.72
C ASP A 323 -16.45 8.29 23.36
N ILE A 324 -15.59 8.26 22.32
CA ILE A 324 -15.94 8.60 20.94
C ILE A 324 -15.86 7.32 20.09
N PRO A 325 -16.97 6.59 19.91
CA PRO A 325 -17.00 5.35 19.11
C PRO A 325 -16.51 5.54 17.67
N GLN A 326 -16.73 6.74 17.11
CA GLN A 326 -16.38 7.10 15.74
C GLN A 326 -14.86 7.14 15.50
N ILE A 327 -14.05 7.42 16.52
CA ILE A 327 -12.60 7.22 16.42
C ILE A 327 -12.38 5.71 16.52
N ARG A 328 -12.21 5.03 15.39
CA ARG A 328 -12.05 3.57 15.35
C ARG A 328 -10.58 3.15 15.32
N TRP A 329 -9.74 3.98 14.71
CA TRP A 329 -8.30 3.73 14.58
C TRP A 329 -7.50 4.75 15.39
N VAL A 330 -6.46 4.29 16.07
CA VAL A 330 -5.51 5.16 16.77
C VAL A 330 -4.09 4.74 16.41
N ILE A 331 -3.38 5.66 15.77
CA ILE A 331 -1.99 5.52 15.36
C ILE A 331 -1.13 6.28 16.38
N ILE A 332 -0.26 5.56 17.08
CA ILE A 332 0.51 6.06 18.21
C ILE A 332 2.00 6.08 17.84
N GLY A 333 2.63 7.22 18.10
CA GLY A 333 4.04 7.45 17.77
C GLY A 333 5.03 6.68 18.63
N ASP A 334 5.02 6.98 19.92
CA ASP A 334 5.97 6.47 20.91
C ASP A 334 5.26 6.20 22.24
N VAL A 335 5.87 5.39 23.08
CA VAL A 335 5.44 5.06 24.44
C VAL A 335 5.98 6.12 25.40
N ASP A 336 5.19 6.55 26.38
CA ASP A 336 5.63 7.45 27.45
C ASP A 336 6.42 6.63 28.49
N THR A 337 7.70 6.44 28.18
CA THR A 337 8.63 5.73 29.05
C THR A 337 9.07 6.55 30.27
N ALA A 338 8.78 7.85 30.31
CA ALA A 338 9.18 8.74 31.40
C ALA A 338 8.20 8.73 32.57
N ASP A 339 6.95 8.27 32.37
CA ASP A 339 6.00 8.02 33.45
C ASP A 339 5.74 6.51 33.63
N GLY A 340 6.30 5.94 34.69
CA GLY A 340 6.14 4.52 35.03
C GLY A 340 4.69 4.08 35.29
N LYS A 341 3.72 5.01 35.39
CA LYS A 341 2.29 4.71 35.47
C LYS A 341 1.59 4.68 34.11
N ILE A 342 2.19 5.29 33.09
CA ILE A 342 1.58 5.45 31.76
C ILE A 342 2.22 4.52 30.74
N ASN A 343 3.50 4.16 30.91
CA ASN A 343 4.28 3.26 30.05
C ASN A 343 3.48 2.05 29.55
N GLY A 344 2.91 2.17 28.35
CA GLY A 344 2.09 1.16 27.67
C GLY A 344 0.64 1.03 28.17
N ALA A 345 0.29 1.65 29.30
CA ALA A 345 -1.05 1.56 29.88
C ALA A 345 -2.12 2.22 28.99
N GLY A 346 -1.77 3.33 28.31
CA GLY A 346 -2.65 4.00 27.35
C GLY A 346 -2.99 3.11 26.17
N ILE A 347 -1.97 2.46 25.63
CA ILE A 347 -2.07 1.51 24.52
C ILE A 347 -2.98 0.34 24.92
N LEU A 348 -2.71 -0.30 26.06
CA LEU A 348 -3.52 -1.43 26.55
C LEU A 348 -4.99 -1.05 26.73
N LYS A 349 -5.27 0.13 27.30
CA LYS A 349 -6.63 0.61 27.53
C LYS A 349 -7.40 0.91 26.24
N LEU A 350 -6.71 1.41 25.21
CA LEU A 350 -7.34 1.67 23.91
C LEU A 350 -7.53 0.40 23.09
N HIS A 351 -6.61 -0.56 23.22
CA HIS A 351 -6.63 -1.82 22.46
C HIS A 351 -7.91 -2.64 22.70
N GLU A 352 -8.55 -2.48 23.86
CA GLU A 352 -9.83 -3.15 24.16
C GLU A 352 -10.98 -2.73 23.22
N LYS A 353 -10.92 -1.51 22.66
CA LYS A 353 -12.05 -0.91 21.93
C LYS A 353 -11.68 -0.31 20.57
N LYS A 354 -10.38 -0.16 20.28
CA LYS A 354 -9.85 0.57 19.12
C LYS A 354 -8.86 -0.30 18.35
N HIS A 355 -8.78 -0.08 17.05
CA HIS A 355 -7.73 -0.63 16.21
C HIS A 355 -6.46 0.21 16.38
N LEU A 356 -5.37 -0.39 16.84
CA LEU A 356 -4.14 0.33 17.14
C LEU A 356 -3.02 0.01 16.16
N ARG A 357 -2.23 1.03 15.81
CA ARG A 357 -0.95 0.88 15.12
C ARG A 357 0.11 1.71 15.84
N LEU A 358 1.30 1.13 16.02
CA LEU A 358 2.47 1.84 16.55
C LEU A 358 3.40 2.21 15.39
N MET A 359 3.88 3.46 15.37
CA MET A 359 4.81 3.94 14.34
C MET A 359 6.29 3.67 14.69
N GLY A 360 6.64 3.59 15.97
CA GLY A 360 7.99 3.25 16.44
C GLY A 360 8.25 1.74 16.55
N ASP A 361 9.54 1.35 16.46
CA ASP A 361 10.02 -0.02 16.64
C ASP A 361 10.03 -0.44 18.13
N HIS A 362 8.85 -0.49 18.75
CA HIS A 362 8.72 -0.97 20.14
C HIS A 362 8.39 -2.46 20.16
N LYS A 363 9.43 -3.28 20.36
CA LYS A 363 9.34 -4.76 20.49
C LYS A 363 8.38 -5.25 21.59
N ILE A 364 7.95 -4.37 22.51
CA ILE A 364 7.19 -4.74 23.73
C ILE A 364 5.69 -4.97 23.44
N LEU A 365 5.15 -4.46 22.32
CA LEU A 365 3.72 -4.57 21.98
C LEU A 365 3.53 -4.73 20.47
N ARG A 366 4.14 -5.75 19.85
CA ARG A 366 3.66 -6.22 18.53
C ARG A 366 2.25 -6.77 18.75
N CYS A 367 1.25 -5.96 18.44
CA CYS A 367 -0.13 -6.42 18.40
C CYS A 367 -0.25 -7.41 17.23
N GLU A 368 -0.29 -8.71 17.54
CA GLU A 368 -0.42 -9.82 16.58
C GLU A 368 -1.82 -9.93 15.95
N LYS A 369 -2.60 -8.85 15.90
CA LYS A 369 -3.86 -8.82 15.17
C LYS A 369 -3.83 -7.77 14.08
N GLU A 370 -3.57 -8.30 12.89
CA GLU A 370 -4.02 -7.85 11.59
C GLU A 370 -3.72 -6.39 11.26
N VAL A 371 -2.70 -6.25 10.41
CA VAL A 371 -2.69 -5.33 9.27
C VAL A 371 -4.02 -4.62 9.09
N ILE A 372 -3.96 -3.29 9.16
CA ILE A 372 -5.06 -2.38 8.88
C ILE A 372 -5.79 -2.81 7.60
N HIS A 373 -7.01 -3.32 7.75
CA HIS A 373 -7.96 -3.51 6.67
C HIS A 373 -9.04 -2.43 6.78
N PHE A 374 -8.82 -1.28 6.15
CA PHE A 374 -9.93 -0.46 5.68
C PHE A 374 -10.41 -1.06 4.36
N ILE A 375 -11.69 -1.44 4.32
CA ILE A 375 -12.52 -1.81 3.16
C ILE A 375 -11.89 -2.82 2.18
#